data_AF-A0A1F2XT80-F1
#
_entry.id   AF-A0A1F2XT80-F1
#
_cell.length_a   1.000
_cell.length_b   1.000
_cell.length_c   1.000
_cell.angle_alpha   90.00
_cell.angle_beta   90.00
_cell.angle_gamma   90.00
#
_symmetry.space_group_name_H-M   'P 1'
#
loop_
_entity.id
_entity.type
_entity.pdbx_description
1 polymer ?
#
loop_
_entity_poly.entity_id
_entity_poly.type
_entity_poly.pdbx_seq_one_letter_code
_entity_poly.pdbx_strand_id
1 'polypeptide(L)'
;MVFGGEESGGMITGLEEFIETKKLKRKAIAMREKSAGEASVIATALGAWLFNNKKLISEQIQDIFKENNIKSVYYFRDDIIYYNESEPDPIKLRRDKEEGEIKRDKTDTFYLSLTLALRNKEISIDNVREILQEVISNVDFTKLVDLKFTGDATLFQFTDNLFVQVRRSGTDAKMRGYAGGPDKRDCANFLKYLLHYSGERTNLYKKIVPEKYQSDIYILSQEIYQKYLYNGL
;
A
#
# COMPACT_ATOMS: atom_id res chain seq x y z
N MET A 1 -21.59 -2.67 -1.90
CA MET A 1 -20.62 -1.98 -1.04
C MET A 1 -21.30 -0.74 -0.49
N VAL A 2 -21.57 -0.69 0.81
CA VAL A 2 -22.27 0.43 1.49
C VAL A 2 -21.28 1.49 2.00
N PHE A 3 -19.98 1.18 1.98
CA PHE A 3 -18.92 2.10 2.34
C PHE A 3 -17.64 1.76 1.58
N GLY A 4 -16.98 2.76 1.04
CA GLY A 4 -15.60 2.69 0.54
C GLY A 4 -14.83 3.89 1.06
N GLY A 5 -13.62 3.68 1.54
CA GLY A 5 -12.78 4.74 2.12
C GLY A 5 -11.32 4.52 1.78
N GLU A 6 -10.58 5.61 1.71
CA GLU A 6 -9.13 5.63 1.49
C GLU A 6 -8.45 6.37 2.64
N GLU A 7 -7.18 6.03 2.89
CA GLU A 7 -6.34 6.69 3.90
C GLU A 7 -6.08 8.17 3.60
N SER A 8 -6.32 8.59 2.35
CA SER A 8 -6.26 9.98 1.90
C SER A 8 -7.38 10.88 2.47
N GLY A 9 -8.34 10.31 3.19
CA GLY A 9 -9.51 11.01 3.74
C GLY A 9 -10.71 11.04 2.79
N GLY A 10 -10.59 10.40 1.62
CA GLY A 10 -11.70 10.23 0.69
C GLY A 10 -12.62 9.08 1.11
N MET A 11 -13.94 9.29 1.07
CA MET A 11 -14.91 8.21 1.30
C MET A 11 -16.15 8.34 0.41
N ILE A 12 -16.77 7.21 0.16
CA ILE A 12 -18.04 7.04 -0.54
C ILE A 12 -18.94 6.21 0.37
N THR A 13 -20.14 6.71 0.62
CA THR A 13 -21.17 5.96 1.33
C THR A 13 -22.28 5.56 0.36
N GLY A 14 -22.71 4.31 0.47
CA GLY A 14 -23.90 3.82 -0.19
C GLY A 14 -25.14 4.18 0.61
N LEU A 15 -26.27 4.22 -0.07
CA LEU A 15 -27.56 4.40 0.56
C LEU A 15 -28.02 3.09 1.20
N GLU A 16 -28.90 3.18 2.19
CA GLU A 16 -29.56 2.02 2.80
C GLU A 16 -30.41 1.26 1.77
N GLU A 17 -30.98 1.98 0.79
CA GLU A 17 -31.77 1.44 -0.31
C GLU A 17 -31.16 1.82 -1.68
N PHE A 18 -31.32 0.95 -2.68
CA PHE A 18 -30.87 1.26 -4.03
C PHE A 18 -31.60 2.46 -4.63
N ILE A 19 -30.86 3.35 -5.29
CA ILE A 19 -31.48 4.38 -6.14
C ILE A 19 -32.02 3.69 -7.38
N GLU A 20 -33.33 3.69 -7.54
CA GLU A 20 -33.99 3.12 -8.70
C GLU A 20 -34.43 4.21 -9.68
N THR A 21 -33.97 4.12 -10.93
CA THR A 21 -34.45 5.02 -11.99
C THR A 21 -35.93 4.77 -12.27
N LYS A 22 -36.77 5.83 -12.22
CA LYS A 22 -38.23 5.72 -12.38
C LYS A 22 -38.67 5.00 -13.67
N LYS A 23 -37.98 5.25 -14.80
CA LYS A 23 -38.35 4.72 -16.12
C LYS A 23 -37.73 3.37 -16.45
N LEU A 24 -36.44 3.17 -16.15
CA LEU A 24 -35.69 2.00 -16.60
C LEU A 24 -35.44 0.96 -15.51
N LYS A 25 -35.87 1.23 -14.27
CA LYS A 25 -35.71 0.33 -13.13
C LYS A 25 -34.26 -0.09 -12.85
N ARG A 26 -33.30 0.66 -13.41
CA ARG A 26 -31.87 0.51 -13.11
C ARG A 26 -31.61 0.92 -11.68
N LYS A 27 -30.86 0.08 -10.96
CA LYS A 27 -30.50 0.26 -9.56
C LYS A 27 -29.06 0.74 -9.46
N ALA A 28 -28.80 1.71 -8.59
CA ALA A 28 -27.46 2.17 -8.23
C ALA A 28 -27.26 2.04 -6.71
N ILE A 29 -26.05 1.65 -6.31
CA ILE A 29 -25.70 1.31 -4.92
C ILE A 29 -25.21 2.53 -4.12
N ALA A 30 -24.66 3.55 -4.81
CA ALA A 30 -24.12 4.76 -4.21
C ALA A 30 -23.91 5.86 -5.28
N MET A 31 -23.57 7.07 -4.84
CA MET A 31 -22.85 8.02 -5.70
C MET A 31 -21.52 7.40 -6.15
N ARG A 32 -21.10 7.68 -7.39
CA ARG A 32 -19.87 7.10 -7.97
C ARG A 32 -18.60 7.85 -7.57
N GLU A 33 -18.71 8.85 -6.71
CA GLU A 33 -17.64 9.77 -6.36
C GLU A 33 -17.59 10.05 -4.86
N LYS A 34 -16.40 10.42 -4.39
CA LYS A 34 -16.14 10.81 -3.00
C LYS A 34 -16.98 12.04 -2.63
N SER A 35 -17.59 12.02 -1.45
CA SER A 35 -18.48 13.09 -1.01
C SER A 35 -18.09 13.63 0.37
N ALA A 36 -17.46 14.80 0.38
CA ALA A 36 -17.15 15.51 1.61
C ALA A 36 -18.42 15.97 2.36
N GLY A 37 -19.51 16.24 1.63
CA GLY A 37 -20.80 16.60 2.22
C GLY A 37 -21.41 15.45 3.01
N GLU A 38 -21.44 14.24 2.43
CA GLU A 38 -21.92 13.03 3.14
C GLU A 38 -21.04 12.73 4.35
N ALA A 39 -19.71 12.85 4.20
CA ALA A 39 -18.78 12.71 5.31
C ALA A 39 -19.05 13.69 6.46
N SER A 40 -19.37 14.95 6.14
CA SER A 40 -19.69 15.97 7.14
C SER A 40 -20.97 15.67 7.89
N VAL A 41 -22.01 15.17 7.19
CA VAL A 41 -23.27 14.75 7.82
C VAL A 41 -23.04 13.58 8.78
N ILE A 42 -22.30 12.56 8.35
CA ILE A 42 -21.98 11.38 9.18
C ILE A 42 -21.15 11.78 10.39
N ALA A 43 -20.12 12.62 10.22
CA ALA A 43 -19.30 13.10 11.32
C ALA A 43 -20.13 13.91 12.34
N THR A 44 -21.07 14.73 11.86
CA THR A 44 -21.99 15.49 12.73
C THR A 44 -22.92 14.55 13.50
N ALA A 45 -23.49 13.54 12.82
CA ALA A 45 -24.34 12.54 13.46
C ALA A 45 -23.58 11.73 14.53
N LEU A 46 -22.33 11.33 14.24
CA LEU A 46 -21.45 10.68 15.21
C LEU A 46 -21.17 11.59 16.42
N GLY A 47 -20.88 12.88 16.17
CA GLY A 47 -20.66 13.87 17.23
C GLY A 47 -21.88 14.03 18.15
N ALA A 48 -23.08 14.12 17.57
CA ALA A 48 -24.34 14.19 18.34
C ALA A 48 -24.59 12.91 19.15
N TRP A 49 -24.34 11.74 18.57
CA TRP A 49 -24.47 10.46 19.27
C TRP A 49 -23.48 10.36 20.44
N LEU A 50 -22.20 10.72 20.23
CA LEU A 50 -21.18 10.73 21.29
C LEU A 50 -21.56 11.67 22.43
N PHE A 51 -22.04 12.88 22.11
CA PHE A 51 -22.52 13.84 23.10
C PHE A 51 -23.69 13.29 23.94
N ASN A 52 -24.70 12.72 23.29
CA ASN A 52 -25.86 12.13 23.98
C ASN A 52 -25.48 10.95 24.89
N ASN A 53 -24.46 10.19 24.50
CA ASN A 53 -23.94 9.07 25.29
C ASN A 53 -22.83 9.47 26.28
N LYS A 54 -22.52 10.78 26.39
CA LYS A 54 -21.45 11.32 27.25
C LYS A 54 -20.10 10.61 27.03
N LYS A 55 -19.79 10.27 25.79
CA LYS A 55 -18.62 9.47 25.40
C LYS A 55 -17.67 10.30 24.56
N LEU A 56 -16.38 10.22 24.84
CA LEU A 56 -15.34 10.84 24.02
C LEU A 56 -15.06 10.01 22.77
N ILE A 57 -14.66 10.66 21.68
CA ILE A 57 -14.26 9.95 20.45
C ILE A 57 -13.09 8.99 20.70
N SER A 58 -12.15 9.36 21.57
CA SER A 58 -11.02 8.52 21.95
C SER A 58 -11.45 7.24 22.64
N GLU A 59 -12.47 7.32 23.50
CA GLU A 59 -13.05 6.15 24.19
C GLU A 59 -13.78 5.25 23.18
N GLN A 60 -14.56 5.84 22.28
CA GLN A 60 -15.23 5.08 21.22
C GLN A 60 -14.24 4.35 20.31
N ILE A 61 -13.12 4.98 19.94
CA ILE A 61 -12.07 4.33 19.15
C ILE A 61 -11.43 3.16 19.92
N GLN A 62 -11.15 3.35 21.22
CA GLN A 62 -10.62 2.28 22.07
C GLN A 62 -11.57 1.09 22.18
N ASP A 63 -12.86 1.36 22.34
CA ASP A 63 -13.89 0.31 22.38
C ASP A 63 -13.97 -0.43 21.05
N ILE A 64 -13.95 0.29 19.91
CA ILE A 64 -13.89 -0.35 18.59
C ILE A 64 -12.66 -1.26 18.47
N PHE A 65 -11.48 -0.80 18.91
CA PHE A 65 -10.27 -1.61 18.86
C PHE A 65 -10.40 -2.88 19.72
N LYS A 66 -10.97 -2.74 20.92
CA LYS A 66 -11.16 -3.86 21.85
C LYS A 66 -12.20 -4.86 21.35
N GLU A 67 -13.39 -4.39 20.97
CA GLU A 67 -14.53 -5.19 20.52
C GLU A 67 -14.18 -5.99 19.25
N ASN A 68 -13.38 -5.41 18.36
CA ASN A 68 -12.99 -6.02 17.09
C ASN A 68 -11.62 -6.70 17.13
N ASN A 69 -10.95 -6.76 18.29
CA ASN A 69 -9.61 -7.33 18.45
C ASN A 69 -8.58 -6.74 17.45
N ILE A 70 -8.67 -5.43 17.21
CA ILE A 70 -7.76 -4.70 16.32
C ILE A 70 -6.44 -4.52 17.06
N LYS A 71 -5.43 -5.25 16.60
CA LYS A 71 -4.07 -5.20 17.17
C LYS A 71 -3.20 -4.15 16.50
N SER A 72 -3.40 -3.90 15.21
CA SER A 72 -2.63 -2.94 14.42
C SER A 72 -3.19 -1.53 14.60
N VAL A 73 -2.72 -0.84 15.63
CA VAL A 73 -3.21 0.50 16.03
C VAL A 73 -2.29 1.64 15.61
N TYR A 74 -1.07 1.33 15.17
CA TYR A 74 -0.15 2.31 14.58
C TYR A 74 -0.20 2.22 13.07
N TYR A 75 -0.15 3.38 12.42
CA TYR A 75 -0.08 3.51 10.97
C TYR A 75 0.86 4.66 10.60
N PHE A 76 1.78 4.40 9.71
CA PHE A 76 2.79 5.34 9.22
C PHE A 76 2.75 5.39 7.70
N ARG A 77 2.98 6.59 7.16
CA ARG A 77 3.26 6.83 5.75
C ARG A 77 4.54 7.62 5.63
N ASP A 78 5.37 7.24 4.68
CA ASP A 78 6.57 7.99 4.29
C ASP A 78 6.65 8.01 2.77
N ASP A 79 7.17 9.11 2.22
CA ASP A 79 7.25 9.36 0.79
C ASP A 79 8.68 9.78 0.45
N ILE A 80 9.28 9.13 -0.55
CA ILE A 80 10.56 9.56 -1.13
C ILE A 80 10.28 10.28 -2.43
N ILE A 81 10.77 11.51 -2.55
CA ILE A 81 10.73 12.32 -3.77
C ILE A 81 12.15 12.43 -4.29
N TYR A 82 12.42 11.91 -5.50
CA TYR A 82 13.79 11.82 -6.02
C TYR A 82 14.28 13.07 -6.77
N TYR A 83 13.47 14.12 -6.83
CA TYR A 83 13.77 15.35 -7.54
C TYR A 83 13.13 16.54 -6.82
N ASN A 84 13.60 17.75 -7.10
CA ASN A 84 13.00 18.96 -6.58
C ASN A 84 11.79 19.37 -7.42
N GLU A 85 10.58 19.17 -6.92
CA GLU A 85 9.34 19.56 -7.62
C GLU A 85 9.20 21.07 -7.84
N SER A 86 9.90 21.86 -7.03
CA SER A 86 9.90 23.33 -7.11
C SER A 86 11.07 23.87 -7.94
N GLU A 87 11.78 23.02 -8.70
CA GLU A 87 12.85 23.46 -9.60
C GLU A 87 12.28 24.36 -10.70
N PRO A 88 12.67 25.65 -10.77
CA PRO A 88 12.13 26.58 -11.75
C PRO A 88 12.66 26.35 -13.17
N ASP A 89 13.85 25.75 -13.34
CA ASP A 89 14.38 25.41 -14.67
C ASP A 89 13.71 24.13 -15.21
N PRO A 90 12.87 24.23 -16.26
CA PRO A 90 12.14 23.08 -16.79
C PRO A 90 13.05 22.01 -17.40
N ILE A 91 14.25 22.37 -17.88
CA ILE A 91 15.20 21.40 -18.46
C ILE A 91 15.82 20.58 -17.33
N LYS A 92 16.27 21.27 -16.28
CA LYS A 92 16.82 20.61 -15.08
C LYS A 92 15.76 19.76 -14.38
N LEU A 93 14.55 20.29 -14.19
CA LEU A 93 13.43 19.56 -13.60
C LEU A 93 13.15 18.24 -14.34
N ARG A 94 13.10 18.28 -15.67
CA ARG A 94 12.85 17.10 -16.49
C ARG A 94 13.95 16.06 -16.35
N ARG A 95 15.21 16.49 -16.45
CA ARG A 95 16.37 15.59 -16.29
C ARG A 95 16.39 14.94 -14.91
N ASP A 96 16.23 15.73 -13.85
CA ASP A 96 16.28 15.23 -12.48
C ASP A 96 15.07 14.30 -12.20
N LYS A 97 13.90 14.58 -12.80
CA LYS A 97 12.75 13.67 -12.77
C LYS A 97 13.07 12.34 -13.46
N GLU A 98 13.62 12.36 -14.68
CA GLU A 98 14.01 11.14 -15.41
C GLU A 98 15.01 10.29 -14.62
N GLU A 99 16.04 10.90 -14.03
CA GLU A 99 16.99 10.21 -13.15
C GLU A 99 16.31 9.62 -11.90
N GLY A 100 15.34 10.35 -11.34
CA GLY A 100 14.54 9.89 -10.22
C GLY A 100 13.63 8.71 -10.57
N GLU A 101 13.06 8.68 -11.77
CA GLU A 101 12.24 7.56 -12.26
C GLU A 101 13.08 6.28 -12.38
N ILE A 102 14.33 6.38 -12.84
CA ILE A 102 15.27 5.25 -12.89
C ILE A 102 15.53 4.68 -11.49
N LYS A 103 15.75 5.54 -10.48
CA LYS A 103 15.96 5.11 -9.08
C LYS A 103 14.71 4.45 -8.51
N ARG A 104 13.54 5.08 -8.72
CA ARG A 104 12.23 4.56 -8.33
C ARG A 104 12.00 3.16 -8.89
N ASP A 105 12.16 3.02 -10.21
CA ASP A 105 11.87 1.76 -10.91
C ASP A 105 12.86 0.66 -10.56
N LYS A 106 14.11 1.01 -10.23
CA LYS A 106 15.10 0.07 -9.69
C LYS A 106 14.64 -0.54 -8.36
N THR A 107 14.22 0.29 -7.40
CA THR A 107 13.71 -0.19 -6.10
C THR A 107 12.41 -0.98 -6.26
N ASP A 108 11.46 -0.50 -7.08
CA ASP A 108 10.20 -1.19 -7.32
C ASP A 108 10.40 -2.58 -7.94
N THR A 109 11.21 -2.64 -9.00
CA THR A 109 11.54 -3.90 -9.69
C THR A 109 12.20 -4.89 -8.75
N PHE A 110 13.09 -4.45 -7.86
CA PHE A 110 13.73 -5.33 -6.88
C PHE A 110 12.70 -6.08 -6.03
N TYR A 111 11.74 -5.37 -5.44
CA TYR A 111 10.72 -5.95 -4.57
C TYR A 111 9.65 -6.73 -5.33
N LEU A 112 9.21 -6.20 -6.47
CA LEU A 112 8.19 -6.86 -7.29
C LEU A 112 8.70 -8.19 -7.85
N SER A 113 9.99 -8.27 -8.19
CA SER A 113 10.63 -9.53 -8.62
C SER A 113 10.61 -10.59 -7.54
N LEU A 114 10.96 -10.25 -6.29
CA LEU A 114 10.88 -11.18 -5.16
C LEU A 114 9.44 -11.65 -4.97
N THR A 115 8.49 -10.72 -5.04
CA THR A 115 7.06 -10.98 -4.87
C THR A 115 6.52 -11.93 -5.94
N LEU A 116 6.80 -11.69 -7.22
CA LEU A 116 6.28 -12.52 -8.30
C LEU A 116 6.99 -13.88 -8.37
N ALA A 117 8.30 -13.94 -8.11
CA ALA A 117 9.03 -15.20 -8.00
C ALA A 117 8.51 -16.06 -6.84
N LEU A 118 8.21 -15.45 -5.68
CA LEU A 118 7.61 -16.13 -4.53
C LEU A 118 6.20 -16.62 -4.85
N ARG A 119 5.36 -15.75 -5.44
CA ARG A 119 4.00 -16.09 -5.88
C ARG A 119 3.97 -17.30 -6.81
N ASN A 120 4.92 -17.36 -7.74
CA ASN A 120 5.05 -18.44 -8.72
C ASN A 120 5.80 -19.66 -8.16
N LYS A 121 6.17 -19.66 -6.87
CA LYS A 121 6.87 -20.74 -6.17
C LYS A 121 8.24 -21.08 -6.76
N GLU A 122 8.89 -20.11 -7.42
CA GLU A 122 10.24 -20.27 -7.96
C GLU A 122 11.32 -19.97 -6.92
N ILE A 123 10.96 -19.23 -5.86
CA ILE A 123 11.77 -19.03 -4.67
C ILE A 123 10.90 -19.30 -3.43
N SER A 124 11.54 -19.59 -2.30
CA SER A 124 10.86 -19.77 -1.01
C SER A 124 10.83 -18.47 -0.20
N ILE A 125 9.98 -18.40 0.82
CA ILE A 125 10.00 -17.28 1.78
C ILE A 125 11.35 -17.18 2.51
N ASP A 126 12.01 -18.31 2.77
CA ASP A 126 13.34 -18.33 3.38
C ASP A 126 14.39 -17.69 2.49
N ASN A 127 14.32 -17.92 1.18
CA ASN A 127 15.20 -17.21 0.24
C ASN A 127 14.94 -15.70 0.25
N VAL A 128 13.68 -15.27 0.35
CA VAL A 128 13.34 -13.85 0.45
C VAL A 128 13.90 -13.26 1.74
N ARG A 129 13.75 -13.93 2.89
CA ARG A 129 14.32 -13.50 4.17
C ARG A 129 15.83 -13.37 4.08
N GLU A 130 16.52 -14.35 3.50
CA GLU A 130 17.98 -14.35 3.35
C GLU A 130 18.45 -13.15 2.52
N ILE A 131 17.81 -12.93 1.35
CA ILE A 131 18.11 -11.80 0.48
C ILE A 131 17.89 -10.46 1.21
N LEU A 132 16.71 -10.28 1.84
CA LEU A 132 16.39 -9.04 2.52
C LEU A 132 17.30 -8.80 3.73
N GLN A 133 17.67 -9.84 4.46
CA GLN A 133 18.57 -9.73 5.60
C GLN A 133 19.99 -9.35 5.20
N GLU A 134 20.47 -9.81 4.03
CA GLU A 134 21.76 -9.42 3.47
C GLU A 134 21.81 -7.92 3.13
N VAL A 135 20.76 -7.40 2.51
CA VAL A 135 20.74 -6.02 2.01
C VAL A 135 20.22 -4.99 3.01
N ILE A 136 19.42 -5.43 3.98
CA ILE A 136 18.78 -4.58 5.00
C ILE A 136 19.01 -5.22 6.37
N SER A 137 20.22 -5.04 6.91
CA SER A 137 20.65 -5.66 8.16
C SER A 137 20.12 -5.00 9.44
N ASN A 138 19.46 -3.85 9.33
CA ASN A 138 18.99 -3.07 10.47
C ASN A 138 17.64 -3.54 11.05
N VAL A 139 16.93 -4.44 10.37
CA VAL A 139 15.67 -5.03 10.84
C VAL A 139 15.72 -6.55 10.70
N ASP A 140 14.83 -7.24 11.40
CA ASP A 140 14.79 -8.70 11.47
C ASP A 140 13.66 -9.27 10.61
N PHE A 141 14.00 -10.03 9.57
CA PHE A 141 13.02 -10.63 8.67
C PHE A 141 12.56 -12.04 9.10
N THR A 142 12.96 -12.56 10.26
CA THR A 142 12.54 -13.90 10.74
C THR A 142 11.01 -14.09 10.77
N LYS A 143 10.28 -13.03 11.13
CA LYS A 143 8.81 -13.03 11.20
C LYS A 143 8.11 -12.73 9.87
N LEU A 144 8.84 -12.40 8.81
CA LEU A 144 8.27 -12.14 7.49
C LEU A 144 7.68 -13.43 6.95
N VAL A 145 6.38 -13.50 6.69
CA VAL A 145 5.71 -14.74 6.23
C VAL A 145 5.35 -14.73 4.76
N ASP A 146 5.19 -13.55 4.16
CA ASP A 146 4.78 -13.45 2.76
C ASP A 146 5.14 -12.10 2.14
N LEU A 147 5.30 -12.10 0.82
CA LEU A 147 5.30 -10.92 -0.03
C LEU A 147 4.11 -11.02 -0.98
N LYS A 148 3.23 -10.02 -0.96
CA LYS A 148 2.01 -10.01 -1.76
C LYS A 148 2.05 -8.89 -2.79
N PHE A 149 1.69 -9.24 -4.01
CA PHE A 149 1.43 -8.27 -5.06
C PHE A 149 0.02 -7.71 -4.90
N THR A 150 -0.08 -6.40 -4.68
CA THR A 150 -1.36 -5.71 -4.45
C THR A 150 -1.63 -4.67 -5.54
N GLY A 151 -1.60 -5.10 -6.80
CA GLY A 151 -1.92 -4.28 -7.98
C GLY A 151 -0.74 -3.47 -8.52
N ASP A 152 -0.18 -2.58 -7.71
CA ASP A 152 0.98 -1.75 -8.07
C ASP A 152 1.98 -1.56 -6.92
N ALA A 153 1.86 -2.39 -5.89
CA ALA A 153 2.68 -2.34 -4.70
C ALA A 153 3.10 -3.74 -4.25
N THR A 154 4.19 -3.78 -3.50
CA THR A 154 4.64 -4.96 -2.76
C THR A 154 4.25 -4.81 -1.29
N LEU A 155 3.48 -5.76 -0.77
CA LEU A 155 3.12 -5.84 0.65
C LEU A 155 3.91 -6.95 1.35
N PHE A 156 4.69 -6.56 2.35
CA PHE A 156 5.40 -7.42 3.28
C PHE A 156 4.48 -7.75 4.45
N GLN A 157 4.21 -9.03 4.67
CA GLN A 157 3.35 -9.49 5.77
C GLN A 157 4.18 -10.21 6.83
N PHE A 158 3.96 -9.88 8.10
CA PHE A 158 4.63 -10.48 9.25
C PHE A 158 3.63 -11.19 10.18
N THR A 159 4.11 -12.14 11.00
CA THR A 159 3.27 -12.94 11.92
C THR A 159 2.59 -12.12 13.04
N ASP A 160 3.14 -10.98 13.41
CA ASP A 160 2.70 -10.15 14.55
C ASP A 160 1.71 -9.05 14.15
N ASN A 161 1.08 -9.15 12.98
CA ASN A 161 0.19 -8.13 12.40
C ASN A 161 0.91 -6.83 12.01
N LEU A 162 2.24 -6.85 11.95
CA LEU A 162 2.99 -5.85 11.19
C LEU A 162 2.80 -6.11 9.69
N PHE A 163 2.58 -5.04 8.96
CA PHE A 163 2.74 -5.02 7.51
C PHE A 163 3.55 -3.80 7.10
N VAL A 164 4.22 -3.92 5.96
CA VAL A 164 4.83 -2.80 5.26
C VAL A 164 4.41 -2.91 3.80
N GLN A 165 4.07 -1.81 3.17
CA GLN A 165 3.78 -1.76 1.75
C GLN A 165 4.69 -0.72 1.11
N VAL A 166 5.32 -1.09 0.00
CA VAL A 166 6.14 -0.19 -0.81
C VAL A 166 5.54 -0.12 -2.21
N ARG A 167 5.37 1.09 -2.72
CA ARG A 167 4.66 1.39 -3.95
C ARG A 167 5.40 2.46 -4.75
N ARG A 168 5.55 2.26 -6.05
CA ARG A 168 5.98 3.35 -6.95
C ARG A 168 4.82 4.28 -7.32
N SER A 169 5.10 5.56 -7.46
CA SER A 169 4.15 6.48 -8.10
C SER A 169 4.15 6.25 -9.62
N GLY A 170 2.94 6.11 -10.20
CA GLY A 170 2.78 5.96 -11.66
C GLY A 170 2.95 7.26 -12.45
N THR A 171 2.91 8.43 -11.80
CA THR A 171 2.93 9.74 -12.46
C THR A 171 4.19 10.56 -12.16
N ASP A 172 4.93 10.20 -11.11
CA ASP A 172 6.09 10.95 -10.62
C ASP A 172 7.25 10.04 -10.20
N ALA A 173 8.45 10.61 -10.17
CA ALA A 173 9.65 10.00 -9.59
C ALA A 173 9.58 9.95 -8.05
N LYS A 174 8.62 9.18 -7.53
CA LYS A 174 8.33 9.05 -6.10
C LYS A 174 8.11 7.59 -5.72
N MET A 175 8.58 7.22 -4.53
CA MET A 175 8.17 5.99 -3.84
C MET A 175 7.30 6.36 -2.64
N ARG A 176 6.29 5.54 -2.36
CA ARG A 176 5.46 5.66 -1.17
C ARG A 176 5.58 4.40 -0.36
N GLY A 177 5.72 4.56 0.94
CA GLY A 177 5.75 3.48 1.90
C GLY A 177 4.66 3.65 2.93
N TYR A 178 4.08 2.54 3.33
CA TYR A 178 3.09 2.47 4.38
C TYR A 178 3.49 1.36 5.35
N ALA A 179 3.32 1.57 6.64
CA ALA A 179 3.49 0.50 7.62
C ALA A 179 2.40 0.59 8.67
N GLY A 180 1.90 -0.56 9.12
CA GLY A 180 0.96 -0.61 10.21
C GLY A 180 1.12 -1.87 11.04
N GLY A 181 0.82 -1.77 12.33
CA GLY A 181 1.13 -2.82 13.27
C GLY A 181 0.90 -2.44 14.74
N PRO A 182 1.14 -3.39 15.65
CA PRO A 182 0.92 -3.19 17.08
C PRO A 182 2.05 -2.44 17.79
N ASP A 183 3.25 -2.40 17.22
CA ASP A 183 4.41 -1.71 17.80
C ASP A 183 4.82 -0.51 16.95
N LYS A 184 4.90 0.67 17.59
CA LYS A 184 5.22 1.94 16.95
C LYS A 184 6.63 1.96 16.35
N ARG A 185 7.61 1.38 17.07
CA ARG A 185 9.02 1.40 16.68
C ARG A 185 9.27 0.46 15.51
N ASP A 186 8.68 -0.72 15.54
CA ASP A 186 8.78 -1.67 14.45
C ASP A 186 8.19 -1.08 13.17
N CYS A 187 6.98 -0.51 13.23
CA CYS A 187 6.37 0.14 12.06
C CYS A 187 7.29 1.22 11.46
N ALA A 188 7.83 2.10 12.30
CA ALA A 188 8.70 3.19 11.83
C ALA A 188 10.04 2.67 11.27
N ASN A 189 10.68 1.70 11.94
CA ASN A 189 11.96 1.15 11.51
C ASN A 189 11.83 0.37 10.20
N PHE A 190 10.88 -0.58 10.13
CA PHE A 190 10.69 -1.35 8.91
C PHE A 190 10.30 -0.46 7.73
N LEU A 191 9.42 0.53 7.92
CA LEU A 191 9.09 1.51 6.88
C LEU A 191 10.33 2.24 6.38
N LYS A 192 11.12 2.81 7.30
CA LYS A 192 12.35 3.54 6.97
C LYS A 192 13.30 2.68 6.15
N TYR A 193 13.57 1.44 6.59
CA TYR A 193 14.61 0.63 5.95
C TYR A 193 14.15 -0.03 4.65
N LEU A 194 12.87 -0.44 4.55
CA LEU A 194 12.35 -1.00 3.31
C LEU A 194 12.10 0.07 2.25
N LEU A 195 11.52 1.21 2.61
CA LEU A 195 11.22 2.27 1.64
C LEU A 195 12.49 2.92 1.07
N HIS A 196 13.50 3.15 1.91
CA HIS A 196 14.74 3.84 1.53
C HIS A 196 15.82 2.90 0.98
N TYR A 197 15.49 1.63 0.74
CA TYR A 197 16.41 0.72 0.05
C TYR A 197 16.57 1.12 -1.42
N SER A 198 17.81 1.08 -1.91
CA SER A 198 18.19 1.55 -3.26
C SER A 198 17.84 0.57 -4.38
N GLY A 199 17.37 -0.64 -4.06
CA GLY A 199 17.12 -1.68 -5.06
C GLY A 199 18.39 -2.30 -5.64
N GLU A 200 19.55 -2.15 -4.97
CA GLU A 200 20.77 -2.85 -5.40
C GLU A 200 20.56 -4.37 -5.37
N ARG A 201 21.22 -5.08 -6.28
CA ARG A 201 21.09 -6.54 -6.42
C ARG A 201 22.43 -7.18 -6.12
N THR A 202 22.49 -7.91 -5.02
CA THR A 202 23.67 -8.67 -4.61
C THR A 202 23.87 -9.90 -5.50
N ASN A 203 25.01 -10.59 -5.32
CA ASN A 203 25.27 -11.85 -6.00
C ASN A 203 24.29 -12.94 -5.55
N LEU A 204 23.90 -12.94 -4.27
CA LEU A 204 22.89 -13.84 -3.74
C LEU A 204 21.55 -13.65 -4.46
N TYR A 205 21.09 -12.39 -4.58
CA TYR A 205 19.89 -12.05 -5.32
C TYR A 205 19.92 -12.61 -6.74
N LYS A 206 20.99 -12.31 -7.49
CA LYS A 206 21.12 -12.72 -8.91
C LYS A 206 21.18 -14.23 -9.08
N LYS A 207 21.68 -14.96 -8.08
CA LYS A 207 21.75 -16.43 -8.09
C LYS A 207 20.39 -17.07 -7.84
N ILE A 208 19.57 -16.46 -6.99
CA ILE A 208 18.30 -17.03 -6.52
C ILE A 208 17.12 -16.58 -7.38
N VAL A 209 17.05 -15.29 -7.73
CA VAL A 209 15.90 -14.71 -8.41
C VAL A 209 16.07 -14.84 -9.92
N PRO A 210 15.15 -15.53 -10.64
CA PRO A 210 15.26 -15.70 -12.08
C PRO A 210 15.30 -14.38 -12.85
N GLU A 211 16.18 -14.28 -13.83
CA GLU A 211 16.44 -13.04 -14.59
C GLU A 211 15.20 -12.52 -15.33
N LYS A 212 14.26 -13.39 -15.73
CA LYS A 212 12.99 -13.00 -16.35
C LYS A 212 12.18 -12.00 -15.53
N TYR A 213 12.30 -12.05 -14.20
CA TYR A 213 11.63 -11.10 -13.31
C TYR A 213 12.30 -9.73 -13.32
N GLN A 214 13.45 -9.56 -13.96
CA GLN A 214 14.09 -8.26 -14.15
C GLN A 214 13.71 -7.63 -15.49
N SER A 215 13.74 -8.44 -16.55
CA SER A 215 13.44 -7.98 -17.91
C SER A 215 11.95 -7.68 -18.11
N ASP A 216 11.08 -8.54 -17.58
CA ASP A 216 9.67 -8.58 -18.00
C ASP A 216 8.71 -8.22 -16.86
N ILE A 217 9.20 -7.65 -15.76
CA ILE A 217 8.42 -7.54 -14.51
C ILE A 217 7.08 -6.82 -14.70
N TYR A 218 7.08 -5.73 -15.47
CA TYR A 218 5.88 -4.93 -15.67
C TYR A 218 4.90 -5.62 -16.62
N ILE A 219 5.40 -6.36 -17.61
CA ILE A 219 4.58 -7.20 -18.49
C ILE A 219 3.89 -8.27 -17.64
N LEU A 220 4.67 -9.00 -16.83
CA LEU A 220 4.16 -10.04 -15.94
C LEU A 220 3.12 -9.49 -14.94
N SER A 221 3.39 -8.33 -14.33
CA SER A 221 2.45 -7.69 -13.41
C SER A 221 1.14 -7.27 -14.10
N GLN A 222 1.23 -6.79 -15.34
CA GLN A 222 0.08 -6.36 -16.12
C GLN A 222 -0.78 -7.54 -16.53
N GLU A 223 -0.17 -8.66 -16.93
CA GLU A 223 -0.89 -9.91 -17.22
C GLU A 223 -1.67 -10.42 -15.99
N ILE A 224 -1.07 -10.34 -14.81
CA ILE A 224 -1.75 -10.70 -13.55
C ILE A 224 -2.96 -9.78 -13.32
N TYR A 225 -2.77 -8.47 -13.49
CA TYR A 225 -3.84 -7.50 -13.33
C TYR A 225 -4.98 -7.72 -14.34
N GLN A 226 -4.65 -7.94 -15.61
CA GLN A 226 -5.64 -8.21 -16.66
C GLN A 226 -6.40 -9.51 -16.40
N LYS A 227 -5.71 -10.58 -15.97
CA LYS A 227 -6.37 -11.84 -15.57
C LYS A 227 -7.38 -11.60 -14.45
N TYR A 228 -7.03 -10.80 -13.44
CA TYR A 228 -7.98 -10.45 -12.38
C TYR A 228 -9.18 -9.64 -12.91
N LEU A 229 -8.92 -8.61 -13.71
CA LEU A 229 -9.97 -7.74 -14.25
C LEU A 229 -10.98 -8.49 -15.12
N TYR A 230 -10.51 -9.38 -16.00
CA TYR A 230 -11.35 -10.01 -17.01
C TYR A 230 -11.90 -11.37 -16.58
N ASN A 231 -11.15 -12.11 -15.76
CA ASN A 231 -11.53 -13.47 -15.40
C ASN A 231 -12.02 -13.61 -13.97
N GLY A 232 -11.99 -12.54 -13.17
CA GLY A 232 -12.53 -12.45 -11.81
C GLY A 232 -12.44 -13.75 -11.03
N LEU A 233 -11.30 -13.99 -10.36
CA LEU A 233 -10.95 -15.24 -9.65
C LEU A 233 -12.13 -16.12 -9.21
#